data_AF-A0AAU7PP58-F1
#
_entry.id   AF-A0AAU7PP58-F1
#
_cell.length_a   1.000
_cell.length_b   1.000
_cell.length_c   1.000
_cell.angle_alpha   90.00
_cell.angle_beta   90.00
_cell.angle_gamma   90.00
#
_symmetry.space_group_name_H-M   'P 1'
#
loop_
_entity.id
_entity.type
_entity.pdbx_description
1 polymer ?
#
loop_
_entity_poly.entity_id
_entity_poly.type
_entity_poly.pdbx_seq_one_letter_code
_entity_poly.pdbx_strand_id
1 'polypeptide(L)'
;MEQIFIRPMIPMESIGNIGMEKKVTTGQDGGSVFRDIFNEAIQNVRTTDEDLTTQEYLLSTGQIDDAHTIPAAAAKAQLSVELLSSLRNKALEAYNEIIRINV
;
A
#
# COMPACT_ATOMS: atom_id res chain seq x y z
N MET A 1 -30.36 41.87 33.50
CA MET A 1 -30.18 40.68 34.35
C MET A 1 -30.00 39.49 33.43
N GLU A 2 -28.76 39.23 33.01
CA GLU A 2 -28.45 38.02 32.24
C GLU A 2 -27.91 36.97 33.20
N GLN A 3 -28.73 35.93 33.40
CA GLN A 3 -28.43 34.80 34.26
C GLN A 3 -27.32 33.97 33.61
N ILE A 4 -26.12 34.03 34.19
CA ILE A 4 -24.97 33.23 33.78
C ILE A 4 -25.23 31.78 34.20
N PHE A 5 -25.63 30.94 33.25
CA PHE A 5 -25.76 29.50 33.46
C PHE A 5 -24.35 28.91 33.58
N ILE A 6 -23.98 28.45 34.78
CA ILE A 6 -22.77 27.67 35.00
C ILE A 6 -23.01 26.29 34.37
N ARG A 7 -22.29 26.00 33.28
CA ARG A 7 -22.24 24.64 32.71
C ARG A 7 -21.23 23.81 33.49
N PRO A 8 -21.59 22.59 33.95
CA PRO A 8 -20.62 21.71 34.60
C PRO A 8 -19.55 21.27 33.60
N MET A 9 -18.30 21.13 34.08
CA MET A 9 -17.19 20.64 33.26
C MET A 9 -17.40 19.17 32.90
N ILE A 10 -17.20 18.85 31.62
CA ILE A 10 -17.19 17.48 31.11
C ILE A 10 -15.81 16.87 31.44
N PRO A 11 -15.74 15.65 32.00
CA PRO A 11 -14.45 14.98 32.21
C PRO A 11 -13.79 14.71 30.86
N MET A 12 -12.50 15.05 30.73
CA MET A 12 -11.71 14.79 29.52
C MET A 12 -11.79 13.30 29.16
N GLU A 13 -12.21 13.02 27.92
CA GLU A 13 -12.05 11.68 27.34
C GLU A 13 -10.57 11.31 27.35
N SER A 14 -10.29 10.05 27.70
CA SER A 14 -8.94 9.50 27.83
C SER A 14 -8.10 9.82 26.59
N ILE A 15 -6.88 10.32 26.81
CA ILE A 15 -5.84 10.59 25.78
C ILE A 15 -5.28 9.26 25.23
N GLY A 16 -6.14 8.26 24.98
CA GLY A 16 -5.80 7.00 24.33
C GLY A 16 -6.05 7.02 22.82
N ASN A 17 -6.70 8.06 22.29
CA ASN A 17 -7.18 8.11 20.91
C ASN A 17 -6.52 9.18 20.02
N ILE A 18 -5.46 9.83 20.50
CA ILE A 18 -4.68 10.77 19.67
C ILE A 18 -3.58 9.96 18.97
N GLY A 19 -3.89 9.47 17.76
CA GLY A 19 -2.90 8.86 16.86
C GLY A 19 -3.22 7.46 16.34
N MET A 20 -4.35 6.85 16.70
CA MET A 20 -4.81 5.61 16.07
C MET A 20 -6.00 5.89 15.16
N GLU A 21 -5.71 6.18 13.89
CA GLU A 21 -6.62 5.75 12.84
C GLU A 21 -6.79 4.23 12.99
N LYS A 22 -7.94 3.84 13.55
CA LYS A 22 -8.38 2.45 13.62
C LYS A 22 -8.54 1.91 12.20
N LYS A 23 -7.47 1.38 11.61
CA LYS A 23 -7.58 0.15 10.81
C LYS A 23 -7.35 -1.02 11.77
N VAL A 24 -8.39 -1.32 12.55
CA VAL A 24 -8.47 -2.59 13.29
C VAL A 24 -8.63 -3.68 12.24
N THR A 25 -7.53 -4.32 11.84
CA THR A 25 -7.60 -5.71 11.39
C THR A 25 -7.48 -6.57 12.63
N THR A 26 -8.64 -6.90 13.20
CA THR A 26 -8.77 -7.93 14.23
C THR A 26 -8.01 -9.17 13.77
N GLY A 27 -7.07 -9.61 14.59
CA GLY A 27 -6.32 -10.84 14.37
C GLY A 27 -7.27 -12.03 14.35
N GLN A 28 -7.51 -12.55 13.15
CA GLN A 28 -7.92 -13.92 12.81
C GLN A 28 -8.00 -13.97 11.27
N ASP A 29 -6.89 -13.76 10.57
CA ASP A 29 -6.70 -14.18 9.16
C ASP A 29 -5.34 -13.71 8.64
N GLY A 30 -4.28 -14.48 8.92
CA GLY A 30 -2.99 -14.29 8.22
C GLY A 30 -3.14 -14.38 6.69
N GLY A 31 -4.16 -15.10 6.21
CA GLY A 31 -4.54 -15.17 4.81
C GLY A 31 -5.07 -13.84 4.24
N SER A 32 -5.76 -13.02 5.04
CA SER A 32 -6.24 -11.70 4.60
C SER A 32 -5.06 -10.74 4.42
N VAL A 33 -4.13 -10.70 5.37
CA VAL A 33 -2.98 -9.77 5.33
C VAL A 33 -2.07 -10.07 4.14
N PHE A 34 -1.75 -11.34 3.89
CA PHE A 34 -0.96 -11.71 2.70
C PHE A 34 -1.69 -11.38 1.40
N ARG A 35 -2.99 -11.68 1.32
CA ARG A 35 -3.81 -11.35 0.15
C ARG A 35 -3.82 -9.85 -0.12
N ASP A 36 -3.94 -9.02 0.92
CA ASP A 36 -3.95 -7.57 0.78
C ASP A 36 -2.60 -7.05 0.25
N ILE A 37 -1.48 -7.50 0.84
CA ILE A 37 -0.13 -7.14 0.39
C ILE A 37 0.11 -7.59 -1.06
N PHE A 38 -0.34 -8.79 -1.42
CA PHE A 38 -0.18 -9.31 -2.77
C PHE A 38 -1.02 -8.53 -3.79
N ASN A 39 -2.25 -8.16 -3.44
CA ASN A 39 -3.08 -7.29 -4.28
C ASN A 39 -2.46 -5.91 -4.44
N GLU A 40 -1.91 -5.34 -3.37
CA GLU A 40 -1.19 -4.08 -3.42
C GLU A 40 0.04 -4.16 -4.33
N ALA A 41 0.83 -5.23 -4.25
CA ALA A 41 1.95 -5.45 -5.15
C ALA A 41 1.53 -5.52 -6.63
N ILE A 42 0.41 -6.19 -6.94
CA ILE A 42 -0.15 -6.22 -8.30
C ILE A 42 -0.58 -4.81 -8.75
N GLN A 43 -1.25 -4.07 -7.87
CA GLN A 43 -1.69 -2.71 -8.18
C GLN A 43 -0.51 -1.77 -8.40
N ASN A 44 0.57 -1.93 -7.62
CA ASN A 44 1.81 -1.19 -7.80
C ASN A 44 2.41 -1.44 -9.18
N VAL A 45 2.55 -2.69 -9.60
CA VAL A 45 3.04 -3.02 -10.95
C VAL A 45 2.24 -2.31 -12.04
N ARG A 46 0.90 -2.40 -11.99
CA ARG A 46 0.03 -1.72 -12.96
C ARG A 46 0.23 -0.21 -12.96
N THR A 47 0.22 0.40 -11.78
CA THR A 47 0.35 1.85 -11.64
C THR A 47 1.70 2.34 -12.17
N THR A 48 2.78 1.61 -11.91
CA THR A 48 4.12 1.96 -12.40
C THR A 48 4.29 1.75 -13.90
N ASP A 49 3.60 0.76 -14.47
CA ASP A 49 3.59 0.49 -15.91
C ASP A 49 2.76 1.54 -16.67
N GLU A 50 1.62 1.94 -16.10
CA GLU A 50 0.79 3.04 -16.62
C GLU A 50 1.54 4.39 -16.58
N ASP A 51 2.27 4.67 -15.50
CA ASP A 51 3.11 5.87 -15.37
C ASP A 51 4.21 5.88 -16.44
N LEU A 52 4.92 4.76 -16.63
CA LEU A 52 5.92 4.63 -17.69
C LEU A 52 5.30 4.86 -19.08
N THR A 53 4.20 4.16 -19.38
CA THR A 53 3.51 4.25 -20.67
C THR A 53 3.07 5.69 -20.97
N THR A 54 2.57 6.40 -19.96
CA THR A 54 2.15 7.81 -20.09
C THR A 54 3.34 8.70 -20.41
N GLN A 55 4.47 8.51 -19.71
CA GLN A 55 5.68 9.30 -19.95
C GLN A 55 6.31 9.00 -21.33
N GLU A 56 6.31 7.74 -21.76
CA GLU A 56 6.76 7.35 -23.12
C GLU A 56 5.86 7.96 -24.22
N TYR A 57 4.55 8.03 -23.97
CA TYR A 57 3.61 8.68 -24.86
C TYR A 57 3.85 10.20 -24.97
N LEU A 58 4.05 10.88 -23.84
CA LEU A 58 4.37 12.31 -23.81
C LEU A 58 5.71 12.60 -24.50
N LEU A 59 6.70 11.72 -24.35
CA LEU A 59 7.96 11.81 -25.09
C LEU A 59 7.73 11.70 -26.60
N SER A 60 6.96 10.71 -27.03
CA SER A 60 6.69 10.43 -28.44
C SER A 60 5.91 11.56 -29.13
N THR A 61 5.06 12.26 -28.38
CA THR A 61 4.31 13.43 -28.85
C THR A 61 5.09 14.75 -28.73
N GLY A 62 6.27 14.72 -28.11
CA GLY A 62 7.10 15.90 -27.87
C GLY A 62 6.54 16.85 -26.81
N GLN A 63 5.55 16.41 -26.03
CA GLN A 63 4.90 17.18 -24.96
C GLN A 63 5.48 16.86 -23.57
N ILE A 64 6.67 16.28 -23.52
CA ILE A 64 7.28 15.88 -22.25
C ILE A 64 7.90 17.08 -21.54
N ASP A 65 7.51 17.25 -20.28
CA ASP A 65 8.08 18.28 -19.40
C ASP A 65 9.48 17.90 -18.92
N ASP A 66 9.72 16.62 -18.61
CA ASP A 66 11.00 16.13 -18.09
C ASP A 66 11.37 14.74 -18.67
N ALA A 67 12.20 14.73 -19.71
CA ALA A 67 12.64 13.48 -20.35
C ALA A 67 13.56 12.62 -19.47
N HIS A 68 14.14 13.18 -18.40
CA HIS A 68 15.00 12.43 -17.48
C HIS A 68 14.19 11.58 -16.50
N THR A 69 12.88 11.77 -16.38
CA THR A 69 12.05 10.93 -15.49
C THR A 69 11.76 9.56 -16.08
N ILE A 70 11.83 9.39 -17.41
CA ILE A 70 11.49 8.13 -18.07
C ILE A 70 12.38 6.97 -17.61
N PRO A 71 13.73 7.10 -17.59
CA PRO A 71 14.57 6.02 -17.06
C PRO A 71 14.26 5.68 -15.59
N ALA A 72 13.86 6.67 -14.79
CA ALA A 72 13.46 6.44 -13.40
C ALA A 72 12.11 5.72 -13.30
N ALA A 73 11.14 6.09 -14.13
CA ALA A 73 9.85 5.41 -14.23
C ALA A 73 10.02 3.96 -14.73
N ALA A 74 10.88 3.75 -15.73
CA ALA A 74 11.22 2.44 -16.26
C ALA A 74 11.87 1.56 -15.19
N ALA A 75 12.84 2.10 -14.44
CA ALA A 75 13.44 1.39 -13.32
C ALA A 75 12.40 1.02 -12.24
N LYS A 76 11.46 1.92 -11.94
CA LYS A 76 10.38 1.66 -10.97
C LYS A 76 9.44 0.54 -11.45
N ALA A 77 9.04 0.55 -12.72
CA ALA A 77 8.21 -0.51 -13.30
C ALA A 77 8.94 -1.86 -13.27
N GLN A 78 10.20 -1.89 -13.68
CA GLN A 78 11.05 -3.08 -13.65
C GLN A 78 11.17 -3.67 -12.24
N LEU A 79 11.53 -2.84 -11.26
CA LEU A 79 11.66 -3.25 -9.86
C LEU A 79 10.34 -3.76 -9.27
N SER A 80 9.21 -3.15 -9.64
CA SER A 80 7.89 -3.59 -9.18
C SER A 80 7.55 -4.99 -9.67
N VAL A 81 7.89 -5.30 -10.93
CA VAL A 81 7.70 -6.64 -11.52
C VAL A 81 8.60 -7.66 -10.83
N GLU A 82 9.87 -7.33 -10.58
CA GLU A 82 10.82 -8.19 -9.89
C GLU A 82 10.38 -8.49 -8.45
N LEU A 83 9.86 -7.49 -7.74
CA LEU A 83 9.31 -7.64 -6.41
C LEU A 83 8.10 -8.59 -6.41
N LEU A 84 7.16 -8.40 -7.35
CA LEU A 84 5.99 -9.26 -7.46
C LEU A 84 6.37 -10.72 -7.76
N SER A 85 7.35 -10.93 -8.65
CA SER A 85 7.87 -12.26 -8.96
C SER A 85 8.51 -12.92 -7.74
N SER A 86 9.31 -12.16 -6.99
CA SER A 86 9.94 -12.63 -5.75
C SER A 86 8.90 -12.98 -4.69
N LEU A 87 7.87 -12.15 -4.52
CA LEU A 87 6.77 -12.38 -3.60
C LEU A 87 5.98 -13.64 -3.96
N ARG A 88 5.68 -13.84 -5.26
CA ARG A 88 5.03 -15.04 -5.78
C ARG A 88 5.85 -16.29 -5.45
N ASN A 89 7.14 -16.28 -5.78
CA ASN A 89 8.02 -17.43 -5.53
C ASN A 89 8.08 -17.74 -4.03
N LYS A 90 8.23 -16.71 -3.19
CA LYS A 90 8.32 -16.91 -1.74
C LYS A 90 7.03 -17.45 -1.13
N ALA A 91 5.88 -17.03 -1.66
CA ALA A 91 4.59 -17.56 -1.24
C ALA A 91 4.43 -19.06 -1.60
N LEU A 92 4.87 -19.47 -2.79
CA LEU A 92 4.87 -20.87 -3.20
C LEU A 92 5.84 -21.73 -2.37
N GLU A 93 7.03 -21.20 -2.05
CA GLU A 93 7.97 -21.86 -1.13
C GLU A 93 7.35 -22.07 0.25
N ALA A 94 6.76 -21.03 0.83
CA ALA A 94 6.14 -21.11 2.15
C ALA A 94 4.99 -22.14 2.19
N TYR A 95 4.18 -22.18 1.13
CA TYR A 95 3.12 -23.19 0.97
C TYR A 95 3.69 -24.61 0.92
N ASN A 96 4.72 -24.84 0.10
CA ASN A 96 5.38 -26.14 0.00
C ASN A 96 6.05 -26.58 1.31
N GLU A 97 6.65 -25.64 2.05
CA GLU A 97 7.28 -25.93 3.34
C GLU A 97 6.26 -26.35 4.40
N ILE A 98 5.10 -25.67 4.46
CA ILE A 98 4.00 -26.06 5.36
C ILE A 98 3.54 -27.48 5.03
N ILE A 99 3.39 -27.85 3.75
CA ILE A 99 3.00 -29.22 3.39
C ILE A 99 4.08 -30.22 3.80
N ARG A 100 5.36 -29.92 3.59
CA ARG A 100 6.47 -30.81 3.96
C ARG A 100 6.58 -31.08 5.46
N ILE A 101 6.29 -30.09 6.30
CA ILE A 101 6.31 -30.26 7.76
C ILE A 101 5.13 -31.11 8.25
N ASN A 102 4.01 -31.09 7.53
CA ASN A 102 2.78 -31.79 7.92
C ASN A 102 2.66 -33.23 7.37
N VAL A 103 3.62 -33.69 6.56
CA VAL A 103 3.74 -35.10 6.14
C VAL A 103 4.77 -35.83 7.00
#